data_AF-I0K258-F1
#
_entry.id   AF-I0K258-F1
#
_cell.length_a   1.000
_cell.length_b   1.000
_cell.length_c   1.000
_cell.angle_alpha   90.00
_cell.angle_beta   90.00
_cell.angle_gamma   90.00
#
_symmetry.space_group_name_H-M   'P 1'
#
loop_
_entity.id
_entity.type
_entity.pdbx_description
1 polymer ?
#
loop_
_entity_poly.entity_id
_entity_poly.type
_entity_poly.pdbx_seq_one_letter_code
_entity_poly.pdbx_strand_id
1 'polypeptide(L)'
;MSRSANLLQSLDWTVSSIQFAKRHVVPVFSLGLVAAIGRAVQLKALGPISPTADLLLEIGVESVRIALFLYALGAANMSRGVNRLRRFLANGATRNESWRLIAQRLRRHWPALIANVLLFAGIAFVINAFIDHIAYETCLYIALKTRQLLDGQASEWVLILFFKNLSVIPFTLIVNAFFCLWLVNRLPEPVR
;
A
#
# COMPACT_ATOMS: atom_id res chain seq x y z
N MET A 1 31.51 -0.47 -14.82
CA MET A 1 30.41 -1.37 -14.40
C MET A 1 30.09 -1.32 -12.89
N SER A 2 30.54 -0.34 -12.09
CA SER A 2 30.35 -0.33 -10.62
C SER A 2 29.29 0.65 -10.06
N ARG A 3 28.79 1.62 -10.84
CA ARG A 3 27.80 2.61 -10.36
C ARG A 3 26.36 2.07 -10.27
N SER A 4 25.97 1.16 -11.15
CA SER A 4 24.62 0.57 -11.15
C SER A 4 24.38 -0.36 -9.97
N ALA A 5 25.41 -1.12 -9.55
CA ALA A 5 25.32 -2.01 -8.40
C ALA A 5 25.08 -1.23 -7.09
N ASN A 6 25.76 -0.09 -6.89
CA ASN A 6 25.60 0.75 -5.70
C ASN A 6 24.25 1.48 -5.63
N LEU A 7 23.68 1.85 -6.79
CA LEU A 7 22.35 2.50 -6.87
C LEU A 7 21.21 1.51 -6.63
N LEU A 8 21.32 0.27 -7.12
CA LEU A 8 20.34 -0.77 -6.81
C LEU A 8 20.40 -1.13 -5.33
N GLN A 9 21.60 -1.22 -4.75
CA GLN A 9 21.82 -1.45 -3.32
C GLN A 9 21.25 -0.33 -2.43
N SER A 10 21.17 0.90 -2.94
CA SER A 10 20.57 2.01 -2.18
C SER A 10 19.05 2.05 -2.29
N LEU A 11 18.45 1.32 -3.23
CA LEU A 11 17.00 1.28 -3.51
C LEU A 11 16.34 -0.06 -3.12
N ASP A 12 17.03 -0.84 -2.29
CA ASP A 12 16.73 -2.25 -2.02
C ASP A 12 15.27 -2.51 -1.64
N TRP A 13 14.67 -1.73 -0.73
CA TRP A 13 13.31 -2.03 -0.27
C TRP A 13 12.25 -1.64 -1.29
N THR A 14 12.42 -0.51 -2.01
CA THR A 14 11.42 -0.08 -2.99
C THR A 14 11.43 -1.02 -4.19
N VAL A 15 12.62 -1.43 -4.64
CA VAL A 15 12.76 -2.47 -5.68
C VAL A 15 12.14 -3.78 -5.23
N SER A 16 12.43 -4.23 -4.01
CA SER A 16 11.85 -5.45 -3.45
C SER A 16 10.32 -5.37 -3.31
N SER A 17 9.79 -4.19 -2.99
CA SER A 17 8.35 -3.93 -2.92
C SER A 17 7.69 -4.04 -4.30
N ILE A 18 8.33 -3.50 -5.33
CA ILE A 18 7.87 -3.62 -6.72
C ILE A 18 7.89 -5.08 -7.17
N GLN A 19 8.97 -5.81 -6.90
CA GLN A 19 9.09 -7.23 -7.24
C GLN A 19 8.02 -8.06 -6.50
N PHE A 20 7.78 -7.77 -5.23
CA PHE A 20 6.73 -8.41 -4.44
C PHE A 20 5.34 -8.15 -5.03
N ALA A 21 5.02 -6.89 -5.32
CA ALA A 21 3.74 -6.51 -5.91
C ALA A 21 3.51 -7.18 -7.27
N LYS A 22 4.56 -7.26 -8.11
CA LYS A 22 4.50 -7.96 -9.40
C LYS A 22 4.27 -9.47 -9.24
N ARG A 23 4.99 -10.12 -8.31
CA ARG A 23 4.88 -11.58 -8.10
C ARG A 23 3.56 -11.98 -7.45
N HIS A 24 3.03 -11.12 -6.59
CA HIS A 24 1.81 -11.37 -5.83
C HIS A 24 0.67 -10.47 -6.31
N VAL A 25 0.62 -10.17 -7.62
CA VAL A 25 -0.36 -9.26 -8.20
C VAL A 25 -1.79 -9.72 -7.90
N VAL A 26 -2.09 -11.02 -7.98
CA VAL A 26 -3.42 -11.56 -7.74
C VAL A 26 -3.90 -11.26 -6.31
N PRO A 27 -3.24 -11.72 -5.24
CA PRO A 27 -3.74 -11.45 -3.89
C PRO A 27 -3.70 -9.96 -3.53
N VAL A 28 -2.70 -9.20 -4.00
CA VAL A 28 -2.63 -7.75 -3.76
C VAL A 28 -3.80 -7.03 -4.43
N PHE A 29 -4.07 -7.36 -5.69
CA PHE A 29 -5.17 -6.78 -6.46
C PHE A 29 -6.53 -7.20 -5.91
N SER A 30 -6.73 -8.47 -5.55
CA SER A 30 -7.97 -8.94 -4.95
C SER A 30 -8.30 -8.21 -3.65
N LEU A 31 -7.33 -8.06 -2.75
CA LEU A 31 -7.51 -7.28 -1.51
C LEU A 31 -7.75 -5.80 -1.82
N GLY A 32 -6.98 -5.23 -2.74
CA GLY A 32 -7.18 -3.84 -3.20
C GLY A 32 -8.58 -3.62 -3.78
N LEU A 33 -9.11 -4.58 -4.55
CA LEU A 33 -10.42 -4.51 -5.18
C LEU A 33 -11.55 -4.55 -4.15
N VAL A 34 -11.45 -5.43 -3.15
CA VAL A 34 -12.42 -5.47 -2.05
C VAL A 34 -12.43 -4.13 -1.31
N ALA A 35 -11.25 -3.57 -1.00
CA ALA A 35 -11.14 -2.26 -0.36
C ALA A 35 -11.69 -1.13 -1.25
N ALA A 36 -11.44 -1.19 -2.57
CA ALA A 36 -11.91 -0.19 -3.52
C ALA A 36 -13.43 -0.19 -3.67
N ILE A 37 -14.05 -1.38 -3.79
CA ILE A 37 -15.50 -1.52 -3.83
C ILE A 37 -16.11 -1.03 -2.53
N GLY A 38 -15.59 -1.47 -1.38
CA GLY A 38 -16.08 -1.01 -0.08
C GLY A 38 -16.04 0.51 0.04
N ARG A 39 -14.94 1.14 -0.38
CA ARG A 39 -14.81 2.60 -0.36
C ARG A 39 -15.74 3.30 -1.35
N ALA A 40 -15.98 2.72 -2.53
CA ALA A 40 -16.93 3.26 -3.49
C ALA A 40 -18.36 3.26 -2.92
N VAL A 41 -18.78 2.16 -2.28
CA VAL A 41 -20.10 2.07 -1.63
C VAL A 41 -20.22 3.09 -0.49
N GLN A 42 -19.18 3.27 0.34
CA GLN A 42 -19.16 4.31 1.39
C GLN A 42 -19.38 5.72 0.83
N LEU A 43 -18.84 5.99 -0.36
CA LEU A 43 -19.04 7.26 -1.06
C LEU A 43 -20.36 7.34 -1.83
N LYS A 44 -21.33 6.49 -1.49
CA LYS A 44 -22.67 6.48 -2.07
C LYS A 44 -22.69 6.18 -3.57
N ALA A 45 -21.70 5.41 -4.07
CA ALA A 45 -21.69 4.98 -5.47
C ALA A 45 -22.96 4.22 -5.88
N LEU A 46 -23.58 3.51 -4.93
CA LEU A 46 -24.82 2.74 -5.11
C LEU A 46 -26.03 3.39 -4.45
N GLY A 47 -25.95 4.69 -4.10
CA GLY A 47 -27.01 5.42 -3.42
C GLY A 47 -26.75 5.61 -1.91
N PRO A 48 -27.75 6.11 -1.17
CA PRO A 48 -27.59 6.45 0.24
C PRO A 48 -27.37 5.20 1.10
N ILE A 49 -26.42 5.30 2.01
CA ILE A 49 -26.07 4.25 2.96
C ILE A 49 -26.49 4.67 4.37
N SER A 50 -26.90 3.71 5.20
CA SER A 50 -27.15 3.97 6.61
C SER A 50 -25.84 4.18 7.38
N PRO A 51 -25.85 4.93 8.51
CA PRO A 51 -24.66 5.12 9.33
C PRO A 51 -24.04 3.80 9.81
N THR A 52 -24.86 2.79 10.10
CA THR A 52 -24.39 1.47 10.52
C THR A 52 -23.69 0.73 9.38
N ALA A 53 -24.24 0.79 8.16
CA ALA A 53 -23.62 0.19 6.99
C ALA A 53 -22.28 0.87 6.66
N ASP A 54 -22.20 2.20 6.78
CA ASP A 54 -20.97 2.96 6.58
C ASP A 54 -19.86 2.53 7.55
N LEU A 55 -20.19 2.40 8.84
CA LEU A 55 -19.27 1.92 9.86
C LEU A 55 -18.79 0.49 9.61
N LEU A 56 -19.69 -0.43 9.23
CA LEU A 56 -19.31 -1.81 8.91
C LEU A 56 -18.39 -1.88 7.69
N LEU A 57 -18.66 -1.06 6.66
CA LEU A 57 -17.79 -0.94 5.50
C LEU A 57 -16.42 -0.36 5.89
N GLU A 58 -16.37 0.60 6.81
CA GLU A 58 -15.10 1.18 7.28
C GLU A 58 -14.23 0.12 7.94
N ILE A 59 -14.83 -0.64 8.87
CA ILE A 59 -14.16 -1.76 9.54
C ILE A 59 -13.70 -2.80 8.52
N GLY A 60 -14.53 -3.14 7.53
CA GLY A 60 -14.20 -4.11 6.49
C GLY A 60 -13.03 -3.65 5.61
N VAL A 61 -13.09 -2.42 5.09
CA VAL A 61 -12.05 -1.83 4.24
C VAL A 61 -10.73 -1.76 5.00
N GLU A 62 -10.75 -1.30 6.25
CA GLU A 62 -9.54 -1.18 7.05
C GLU A 62 -8.98 -2.55 7.45
N SER A 63 -9.84 -3.53 7.74
CA SER A 63 -9.42 -4.92 7.99
C SER A 63 -8.69 -5.53 6.78
N VAL A 64 -9.17 -5.26 5.56
CA VAL A 64 -8.52 -5.70 4.32
C VAL A 64 -7.15 -5.04 4.14
N ARG A 65 -7.01 -3.76 4.48
CA ARG A 65 -5.72 -3.06 4.44
C ARG A 65 -4.74 -3.63 5.46
N ILE A 66 -5.20 -3.89 6.68
CA ILE A 66 -4.40 -4.55 7.72
C ILE A 66 -3.97 -5.94 7.25
N ALA A 67 -4.89 -6.71 6.65
CA ALA A 67 -4.60 -8.02 6.09
C ALA A 67 -3.52 -7.94 5.00
N LEU A 68 -3.62 -6.98 4.08
CA LEU A 68 -2.61 -6.75 3.04
C LEU A 68 -1.25 -6.38 3.64
N PHE A 69 -1.23 -5.48 4.62
CA PHE A 69 0.00 -5.09 5.32
C PHE A 69 0.66 -6.30 6.00
N LEU A 70 -0.10 -7.11 6.73
CA LEU A 70 0.38 -8.32 7.38
C LEU A 70 0.89 -9.36 6.37
N TYR A 71 0.18 -9.53 5.26
CA TYR A 71 0.59 -10.41 4.17
C TYR A 71 1.94 -9.98 3.57
N ALA A 72 2.13 -8.68 3.33
CA ALA A 72 3.40 -8.12 2.86
C ALA A 72 4.50 -8.23 3.92
N LEU A 73 4.21 -7.90 5.18
CA LEU A 73 5.14 -8.00 6.31
C LEU A 73 5.63 -9.44 6.52
N GLY A 74 4.78 -10.42 6.23
CA GLY A 74 5.10 -11.85 6.28
C GLY A 74 5.82 -12.39 5.05
N ALA A 75 6.10 -11.55 4.04
CA ALA A 75 6.60 -11.93 2.73
C ALA A 75 5.73 -13.02 2.07
N ALA A 76 4.46 -12.68 1.82
CA ALA A 76 3.41 -13.54 1.27
C ALA A 76 2.92 -14.67 2.20
N ASN A 77 3.09 -14.49 3.51
CA ASN A 77 2.54 -15.42 4.49
C ASN A 77 1.93 -14.66 5.68
N MET A 78 0.59 -14.68 5.76
CA MET A 78 -0.17 -13.95 6.79
C MET A 78 0.25 -14.34 8.21
N SER A 79 0.38 -15.64 8.50
CA SER A 79 0.76 -16.14 9.83
C SER A 79 2.15 -15.62 10.26
N ARG A 80 3.10 -15.60 9.33
CA ARG A 80 4.43 -14.99 9.59
C ARG A 80 4.31 -13.49 9.85
N GLY A 81 3.45 -12.78 9.12
CA GLY A 81 3.18 -11.36 9.32
C GLY A 81 2.66 -11.05 10.72
N VAL A 82 1.60 -11.77 11.14
CA VAL A 82 1.03 -11.67 12.49
C VAL A 82 2.07 -11.95 13.56
N ASN A 83 2.84 -13.02 13.40
CA ASN A 83 3.89 -13.38 14.35
C ASN A 83 4.99 -12.32 14.45
N ARG A 84 5.38 -11.70 13.33
CA ARG A 84 6.34 -10.58 13.30
C ARG A 84 5.80 -9.37 14.03
N LEU A 85 4.54 -8.98 13.77
CA LEU A 85 3.90 -7.87 14.45
C LEU A 85 3.76 -8.13 15.96
N ARG A 86 3.32 -9.34 16.35
CA ARG A 86 3.20 -9.73 17.76
C ARG A 86 4.54 -9.66 18.49
N ARG A 87 5.64 -10.13 17.87
CA ARG A 87 6.99 -10.04 18.46
C ARG A 87 7.45 -8.59 18.60
N PHE A 88 7.12 -7.74 17.62
CA PHE A 88 7.43 -6.32 17.68
C PHE A 88 6.69 -5.61 18.84
N LEU A 89 5.44 -5.99 19.09
CA LEU A 89 4.62 -5.41 20.18
C LEU A 89 4.92 -6.01 21.57
N ALA A 90 5.20 -7.31 21.66
CA ALA A 90 5.33 -8.01 22.95
C ALA A 90 6.71 -7.84 23.63
N ASN A 91 7.78 -7.60 22.86
CA ASN A 91 9.13 -7.56 23.43
C ASN A 91 9.53 -6.16 23.91
N GLY A 92 8.97 -5.74 25.06
CA GLY A 92 9.26 -4.46 25.70
C GLY A 92 10.71 -4.31 26.22
N ALA A 93 11.37 -5.40 26.64
CA ALA A 93 12.71 -5.36 27.22
C ALA A 93 13.84 -5.18 26.18
N THR A 94 13.71 -5.76 24.99
CA THR A 94 14.68 -5.59 23.87
C THR A 94 14.39 -4.35 23.01
N ARG A 95 13.37 -3.56 23.37
CA ARG A 95 12.91 -2.40 22.59
C ARG A 95 14.01 -1.34 22.52
N ASN A 96 14.70 -1.06 23.63
CA ASN A 96 15.76 -0.04 23.67
C ASN A 96 16.98 -0.39 22.80
N GLU A 97 17.42 -1.65 22.81
CA GLU A 97 18.51 -2.11 21.93
C GLU A 97 18.09 -2.14 20.46
N SER A 98 16.86 -2.59 20.18
CA SER A 98 16.30 -2.58 18.83
C SER A 98 16.16 -1.16 18.28
N TRP A 99 15.69 -0.21 19.09
CA TRP A 99 15.61 1.21 18.72
C TRP A 99 16.98 1.82 18.46
N ARG A 100 17.99 1.48 19.26
CA ARG A 100 19.36 1.96 19.05
C ARG A 100 19.94 1.44 17.73
N LEU A 101 19.73 0.16 17.40
CA LEU A 101 20.15 -0.43 16.13
C LEU A 101 19.43 0.21 14.94
N ILE A 102 18.11 0.41 15.06
CA ILE A 102 17.29 1.09 14.06
C ILE A 102 17.80 2.52 13.81
N ALA A 103 18.02 3.30 14.88
CA ALA A 103 18.51 4.67 14.80
C ALA A 103 19.91 4.75 14.18
N GLN A 104 20.82 3.84 14.57
CA GLN A 104 22.15 3.76 13.97
C GLN A 104 22.09 3.45 12.47
N ARG A 105 21.20 2.53 12.06
CA ARG A 105 21.01 2.20 10.65
C ARG A 105 20.43 3.35 9.85
N LEU A 106 19.38 3.99 10.37
CA LEU A 106 18.76 5.19 9.77
C LEU A 106 19.81 6.27 9.53
N ARG A 107 20.67 6.53 10.52
CA ARG A 107 21.74 7.52 10.41
C ARG A 107 22.84 7.10 9.42
N ARG A 108 23.21 5.82 9.40
CA ARG A 108 24.25 5.29 8.50
C ARG A 108 23.78 5.21 7.05
N HIS A 109 22.49 5.03 6.80
CA HIS A 109 21.91 4.79 5.46
C HIS A 109 20.87 5.85 5.09
N TRP A 110 20.98 7.07 5.64
CA TRP A 110 20.06 8.17 5.36
C TRP A 110 19.96 8.52 3.86
N PRO A 111 21.04 8.47 3.02
CA PRO A 111 20.91 8.78 1.61
C PRO A 111 20.09 7.72 0.87
N ALA A 112 20.23 6.44 1.27
CA ALA A 112 19.45 5.33 0.74
C ALA A 112 17.97 5.48 1.13
N LEU A 113 17.68 5.92 2.36
CA LEU A 113 16.32 6.22 2.77
C LEU A 113 15.68 7.30 1.89
N ILE A 114 16.38 8.41 1.68
CA ILE A 114 15.87 9.50 0.83
C ILE A 114 15.67 9.01 -0.60
N ALA A 115 16.62 8.27 -1.16
CA ALA A 115 16.50 7.72 -2.51
C ALA A 115 15.27 6.82 -2.65
N ASN A 116 15.02 5.93 -1.68
CA ASN A 116 13.82 5.08 -1.70
C ASN A 116 12.53 5.88 -1.55
N VAL A 117 12.50 6.87 -0.68
CA VAL A 117 11.33 7.73 -0.45
C VAL A 117 11.03 8.57 -1.69
N LEU A 118 12.06 9.16 -2.33
CA LEU A 118 11.91 9.92 -3.57
C LEU A 118 11.43 9.03 -4.72
N LEU A 119 11.98 7.82 -4.85
CA LEU A 119 11.51 6.86 -5.85
C LEU A 119 10.05 6.46 -5.62
N PHE A 120 9.69 6.12 -4.38
CA PHE A 120 8.32 5.81 -4.00
C PHE A 120 7.38 7.00 -4.27
N ALA A 121 7.78 8.21 -3.88
CA ALA A 121 7.01 9.43 -4.13
C ALA A 121 6.83 9.70 -5.63
N GLY A 122 7.87 9.49 -6.44
CA GLY A 122 7.79 9.61 -7.90
C GLY A 122 6.80 8.60 -8.50
N ILE A 123 6.84 7.34 -8.07
CA ILE A 123 5.88 6.31 -8.52
C ILE A 123 4.46 6.69 -8.09
N ALA A 124 4.26 7.08 -6.83
CA ALA A 124 2.96 7.47 -6.32
C ALA A 124 2.42 8.72 -7.03
N PHE A 125 3.28 9.69 -7.34
CA PHE A 125 2.92 10.88 -8.10
C PHE A 125 2.43 10.51 -9.50
N VAL A 126 3.19 9.69 -10.24
CA VAL A 126 2.80 9.25 -11.58
C VAL A 126 1.47 8.50 -11.57
N ILE A 127 1.27 7.57 -10.63
CA ILE A 127 0.01 6.83 -10.52
C ILE A 127 -1.15 7.78 -10.18
N ASN A 128 -0.97 8.71 -9.23
CA ASN A 128 -2.01 9.69 -8.89
C ASN A 128 -2.34 10.60 -10.08
N ALA A 129 -1.35 11.05 -10.84
CA ALA A 129 -1.58 11.84 -12.05
C ALA A 129 -2.42 11.08 -13.08
N PHE A 130 -2.15 9.77 -13.28
CA PHE A 130 -2.98 8.93 -14.13
C PHE A 130 -4.41 8.77 -13.61
N ILE A 131 -4.59 8.62 -12.29
CA ILE A 131 -5.92 8.53 -11.68
C ILE A 131 -6.69 9.82 -11.87
N ASP A 132 -6.07 10.97 -11.63
CA ASP A 132 -6.70 12.27 -11.78
C ASP A 132 -7.07 12.52 -13.24
N HIS A 133 -6.18 12.17 -14.18
CA HIS A 133 -6.48 12.24 -15.61
C HIS A 133 -7.69 11.35 -15.98
N ILE A 134 -7.73 10.11 -15.49
CA ILE A 134 -8.88 9.21 -15.71
C ILE A 134 -10.16 9.77 -15.08
N ALA A 135 -10.09 10.35 -13.87
CA ALA A 135 -11.28 10.81 -13.17
C ALA A 135 -11.86 12.11 -13.74
N TYR A 136 -11.00 13.07 -14.11
CA TYR A 136 -11.41 14.43 -14.49
C TYR A 136 -11.38 14.69 -15.99
N GLU A 137 -10.39 14.15 -16.70
CA GLU A 137 -10.22 14.45 -18.13
C GLU A 137 -10.93 13.44 -19.03
N THR A 138 -11.26 12.25 -18.49
CA THR A 138 -12.07 11.29 -19.25
C THR A 138 -13.54 11.39 -18.88
N CYS A 139 -14.42 11.20 -19.87
CA CYS A 139 -15.86 11.09 -19.66
C CYS A 139 -16.27 9.80 -18.92
N LEU A 140 -15.35 9.08 -18.27
CA LEU A 140 -15.62 7.81 -17.60
C LEU A 140 -16.68 7.98 -16.50
N TYR A 141 -16.55 9.01 -15.66
CA TYR A 141 -17.54 9.30 -14.63
C TYR A 141 -18.93 9.55 -15.19
N ILE A 142 -19.02 10.38 -16.25
CA ILE A 142 -20.26 10.68 -16.94
C ILE A 142 -20.85 9.39 -17.54
N ALA A 143 -20.04 8.61 -18.25
CA ALA A 143 -20.46 7.36 -18.87
C ALA A 143 -20.98 6.33 -17.85
N LEU A 144 -20.34 6.23 -16.67
CA LEU A 144 -20.79 5.35 -15.59
C LEU A 144 -22.12 5.81 -14.99
N LYS A 145 -22.33 7.12 -14.83
CA LYS A 145 -23.63 7.67 -14.41
C LYS A 145 -24.72 7.44 -15.46
N THR A 146 -24.44 7.70 -16.74
CA THR A 146 -25.41 7.51 -17.83
C THR A 146 -25.84 6.04 -17.94
N ARG A 147 -24.94 5.10 -17.66
CA ARG A 147 -25.23 3.66 -17.63
C ARG A 147 -25.82 3.16 -16.30
N GLN A 148 -26.17 4.06 -15.38
CA GLN A 148 -26.71 3.74 -14.04
C GLN A 148 -25.81 2.81 -13.21
N LEU A 149 -24.49 2.82 -13.47
CA LEU A 149 -23.50 2.10 -12.66
C LEU A 149 -23.06 2.91 -11.45
N LEU A 150 -23.27 4.22 -11.49
CA LEU A 150 -23.10 5.13 -10.36
C LEU A 150 -24.41 5.87 -10.12
N ASP A 151 -24.74 6.05 -8.85
CA ASP A 151 -25.87 6.87 -8.44
C ASP A 151 -25.72 8.32 -8.92
N GLY A 152 -26.86 8.98 -9.21
CA GLY A 152 -26.87 10.37 -9.67
C GLY A 152 -26.20 11.34 -8.68
N GLN A 153 -26.21 11.04 -7.38
CA GLN A 153 -25.60 11.82 -6.31
C GLN A 153 -24.14 11.44 -6.03
N ALA A 154 -23.63 10.35 -6.62
CA ALA A 154 -22.23 9.95 -6.48
C ALA A 154 -21.31 11.07 -7.01
N SER A 155 -20.21 11.34 -6.32
CA SER A 155 -19.21 12.32 -6.77
C SER A 155 -18.05 11.66 -7.50
N GLU A 156 -17.25 12.46 -8.23
CA GLU A 156 -16.04 12.00 -8.92
C GLU A 156 -15.03 11.35 -7.97
N TRP A 157 -15.08 11.72 -6.68
CA TRP A 157 -14.28 11.11 -5.62
C TRP A 157 -14.46 9.60 -5.50
N VAL A 158 -15.61 9.06 -5.92
CA VAL A 158 -15.83 7.62 -6.01
C VAL A 158 -14.77 6.96 -6.89
N LEU A 159 -14.55 7.49 -8.09
CA LEU A 159 -13.57 6.94 -9.03
C LEU A 159 -12.14 7.14 -8.53
N ILE A 160 -11.83 8.33 -8.04
CA ILE A 160 -10.50 8.66 -7.53
C ILE A 160 -10.13 7.71 -6.38
N LEU A 161 -11.01 7.56 -5.39
CA LEU A 161 -10.75 6.68 -4.26
C LEU A 161 -10.81 5.19 -4.64
N PHE A 162 -11.64 4.80 -5.60
CA PHE A 162 -11.63 3.45 -6.13
C PHE A 162 -10.26 3.09 -6.73
N PHE A 163 -9.75 3.90 -7.64
CA PHE A 163 -8.44 3.63 -8.24
C PHE A 163 -7.28 3.77 -7.24
N LYS A 164 -7.35 4.71 -6.28
CA LYS A 164 -6.34 4.81 -5.22
C LYS A 164 -6.30 3.56 -4.34
N ASN A 165 -7.44 2.95 -4.03
CA ASN A 165 -7.51 1.70 -3.27
C ASN A 165 -7.07 0.47 -4.08
N LEU A 166 -7.07 0.55 -5.42
CA LEU A 166 -6.52 -0.50 -6.29
C LEU A 166 -5.00 -0.41 -6.50
N SER A 167 -4.41 0.77 -6.34
CA SER A 167 -3.04 1.04 -6.78
C SER A 167 -2.17 1.64 -5.67
N VAL A 168 -2.28 2.95 -5.44
CA VAL A 168 -1.41 3.72 -4.54
C VAL A 168 -1.45 3.19 -3.11
N ILE A 169 -2.65 2.93 -2.57
CA ILE A 169 -2.80 2.49 -1.17
C ILE A 169 -2.19 1.09 -0.97
N PRO A 170 -2.55 0.05 -1.75
CA PRO A 170 -1.90 -1.26 -1.66
C PRO A 170 -0.39 -1.19 -1.78
N PHE A 171 0.12 -0.41 -2.74
CA PHE A 171 1.55 -0.26 -2.95
C PHE A 171 2.24 0.41 -1.76
N THR A 172 1.63 1.45 -1.19
CA THR A 172 2.12 2.13 0.02
C THR A 172 2.22 1.16 1.20
N LEU A 173 1.22 0.30 1.39
CA LEU A 173 1.22 -0.70 2.46
C LEU A 173 2.35 -1.73 2.28
N ILE A 174 2.58 -2.18 1.05
CA ILE A 174 3.70 -3.08 0.73
C ILE A 174 5.04 -2.39 1.01
N VAL A 175 5.24 -1.17 0.53
CA VAL A 175 6.47 -0.40 0.75
C VAL A 175 6.73 -0.19 2.24
N ASN A 176 5.69 0.16 3.01
CA ASN A 176 5.82 0.33 4.46
C ASN A 176 6.19 -0.99 5.16
N ALA A 177 5.57 -2.12 4.76
CA ALA A 177 5.91 -3.42 5.31
C ALA A 177 7.38 -3.80 5.01
N PHE A 178 7.84 -3.55 3.78
CA PHE A 178 9.22 -3.81 3.38
C PHE A 178 10.20 -2.85 4.03
N PHE A 179 9.81 -1.60 4.28
CA PHE A 179 10.57 -0.67 5.09
C PHE A 179 10.76 -1.20 6.52
N CYS A 180 9.69 -1.71 7.15
CA CYS A 180 9.80 -2.35 8.47
C CYS A 180 10.78 -3.54 8.44
N LEU A 181 10.73 -4.38 7.40
CA LEU A 181 11.66 -5.50 7.24
C LEU A 181 13.10 -5.04 7.00
N TRP A 182 13.29 -3.97 6.24
CA TRP A 182 14.58 -3.38 6.00
C TRP A 182 15.19 -2.86 7.30
N LEU A 183 14.43 -2.15 8.14
CA LEU A 183 14.93 -1.63 9.41
C LEU A 183 15.56 -2.72 10.28
N VAL A 184 14.96 -3.92 10.28
CA VAL A 184 15.39 -5.06 11.10
C VAL A 184 16.30 -6.07 10.37
N ASN A 185 16.86 -5.74 9.20
CA ASN A 185 17.73 -6.65 8.42
C ASN A 185 17.03 -7.96 7.98
N ARG A 186 15.72 -7.92 7.74
CA ARG A 186 14.94 -9.09 7.30
C ARG A 186 14.26 -8.90 5.96
N LEU A 187 14.85 -8.06 5.10
CA LEU A 187 14.42 -7.96 3.71
C LEU A 187 14.55 -9.36 3.07
N PRO A 188 13.52 -9.87 2.38
CA PRO A 188 13.64 -11.11 1.65
C PRO A 188 14.75 -10.98 0.60
N GLU A 189 15.62 -11.99 0.47
CA GLU A 189 16.59 -11.98 -0.63
C GLU A 189 15.83 -12.01 -1.97
N PRO A 190 16.28 -11.24 -2.97
CA PRO A 190 15.71 -11.31 -4.30
C PRO A 190 15.94 -12.73 -4.83
N VAL A 191 14.86 -13.47 -5.07
CA VAL A 191 14.92 -14.77 -5.73
C VAL A 191 15.40 -14.50 -7.16
N ARG A 192 16.64 -14.91 -7.45
CA ARG A 192 17.27 -14.84 -8.77
C ARG A 192 16.52 -15.69 -9.79
#